data_AF-A0A968NZE2-F1
#
_entry.id   AF-A0A968NZE2-F1
#
_cell.length_a   1.000
_cell.length_b   1.000
_cell.length_c   1.000
_cell.angle_alpha   90.00
_cell.angle_beta   90.00
_cell.angle_gamma   90.00
#
_symmetry.space_group_name_H-M   'P 1'
#
loop_
_entity.id
_entity.type
_entity.pdbx_description
1 polymer ?
#
loop_
_entity_poly.entity_id
_entity_poly.type
_entity_poly.pdbx_seq_one_letter_code
_entity_poly.pdbx_strand_id
1 'polypeptide(L)'
;MTLVTGPLEELRDVAVRLDGENIPYFLVGSLGSMYYGRPRFTKDVDLVVQLRPSVVQKFTQIFPIEDYIAAPENIILKKLDYYRDGAAEKHLTDIREILAGSQVDDEYLQLWIEKLGLKAEWGKI
;
A
#
# COMPACT_ATOMS: atom_id res chain seq x y z
N MET A 1 8.42 -16.81 -4.06
CA MET A 1 7.42 -17.19 -3.03
C MET A 1 7.37 -16.05 -2.04
N THR A 2 6.54 -15.04 -2.32
CA THR A 2 6.41 -13.88 -1.44
C THR A 2 5.55 -14.31 -0.27
N LEU A 3 6.15 -14.44 0.91
CA LEU A 3 5.39 -14.63 2.14
C LEU A 3 4.49 -13.41 2.29
N VAL A 4 3.18 -13.62 2.40
CA VAL A 4 2.27 -12.54 2.80
C VAL A 4 2.59 -12.23 4.26
N THR A 5 3.48 -11.27 4.47
CA THR A 5 3.83 -10.76 5.80
C THR A 5 2.70 -9.90 6.31
N GLY A 6 2.40 -9.97 7.62
CA GLY A 6 1.40 -9.09 8.22
C GLY A 6 1.88 -7.63 8.21
N PRO A 7 0.98 -6.63 8.35
CA PRO A 7 1.37 -5.21 8.34
C PRO A 7 2.45 -4.83 9.36
N LEU A 8 2.50 -5.54 10.50
CA LEU A 8 3.53 -5.34 11.53
C LEU A 8 4.91 -5.89 11.13
N GLU A 9 4.93 -6.95 10.34
CA GLU A 9 6.18 -7.54 9.83
C GLU A 9 6.76 -6.68 8.70
N GLU A 10 5.91 -6.13 7.84
CA GLU A 10 6.31 -5.13 6.82
C GLU A 10 6.87 -3.87 7.49
N LEU A 11 6.17 -3.33 8.49
CA LEU A 11 6.67 -2.18 9.26
C LEU A 11 8.01 -2.50 9.93
N ARG A 12 8.17 -3.70 10.48
CA ARG A 12 9.44 -4.13 11.08
C ARG A 12 10.56 -4.20 10.04
N ASP A 13 10.31 -4.76 8.86
CA ASP A 13 11.30 -4.83 7.79
C ASP A 13 11.75 -3.43 7.36
N VAL A 14 10.79 -2.51 7.14
CA VAL A 14 11.08 -1.11 6.80
C VAL A 14 11.91 -0.44 7.90
N ALA A 15 11.51 -0.58 9.16
CA ALA A 15 12.23 -0.01 10.31
C ALA A 15 13.67 -0.52 10.40
N VAL A 16 13.88 -1.85 10.32
CA VAL A 16 15.21 -2.48 10.39
C VAL A 16 16.15 -1.97 9.29
N ARG A 17 15.63 -1.80 8.06
CA ARG A 17 16.42 -1.29 6.93
C ARG A 17 16.80 0.18 7.10
N LEU A 18 15.86 1.01 7.58
CA LEU A 18 16.13 2.42 7.86
C LEU A 18 17.15 2.60 9.00
N ASP A 19 16.99 1.83 10.08
CA ASP A 19 17.91 1.83 11.23
C ASP A 19 19.32 1.39 10.82
N GLY A 20 19.42 0.32 10.03
CA GLY A 20 20.70 -0.19 9.49
C GLY A 20 21.47 0.87 8.70
N GLU A 21 20.77 1.85 8.13
CA GLU A 21 21.33 2.93 7.34
C GLU A 21 21.41 4.27 8.06
N ASN A 22 21.06 4.31 9.35
CA ASN A 22 20.97 5.54 10.14
C ASN A 22 20.13 6.62 9.43
N ILE A 23 19.03 6.21 8.79
CA ILE A 23 18.09 7.10 8.11
C ILE A 23 16.98 7.45 9.11
N PRO A 24 16.91 8.70 9.61
CA PRO A 24 15.90 9.07 10.59
C PRO A 24 14.49 8.97 10.00
N TYR A 25 13.56 8.46 10.80
CA TYR A 25 12.15 8.40 10.44
C TYR A 25 11.25 8.57 11.68
N PHE A 26 9.99 8.92 11.45
CA PHE A 26 8.97 9.01 12.50
C PHE A 26 7.65 8.40 12.05
N LEU A 27 6.99 7.69 12.97
CA LEU A 27 5.61 7.22 12.81
C LEU A 27 4.64 8.42 12.90
N VAL A 28 3.79 8.55 11.89
CA VAL A 28 2.79 9.62 11.81
C VAL A 28 1.40 9.03 11.56
N GLY A 29 0.49 9.84 11.03
CA GLY A 29 -0.84 9.39 10.64
C GLY A 29 -1.64 8.81 11.79
N SER A 30 -2.42 7.77 11.49
CA SER A 30 -3.30 7.11 12.46
C SER A 30 -2.55 6.53 13.65
N LEU A 31 -1.45 5.80 13.40
CA LEU A 31 -0.69 5.16 14.47
C LEU A 31 0.01 6.17 15.37
N GLY A 32 0.60 7.23 14.79
CA GLY A 32 1.17 8.33 15.57
C GLY A 32 0.12 9.07 16.40
N SER A 33 -1.07 9.29 15.84
CA SER A 33 -2.18 9.93 16.56
C SER A 33 -2.72 9.08 17.71
N MET A 34 -2.74 7.75 17.56
CA MET A 34 -3.17 6.82 18.63
C MET A 34 -2.27 6.86 19.86
N TYR A 35 -1.00 7.23 19.70
CA TYR A 35 -0.08 7.38 20.84
C TYR A 35 -0.54 8.48 21.80
N TYR A 36 -1.07 9.59 21.27
CA TYR A 36 -1.56 10.73 22.05
C TYR A 36 -3.07 10.76 22.22
N GLY A 37 -3.80 9.95 21.45
CA GLY A 37 -5.24 10.00 21.31
C GLY A 37 -5.93 8.70 21.69
N ARG A 38 -7.06 8.41 21.04
CA ARG A 38 -7.80 7.16 21.26
C ARG A 38 -7.34 6.07 20.27
N PRO A 39 -7.18 4.83 20.74
CA PRO A 39 -6.96 3.69 19.86
C PRO A 39 -8.07 3.59 18.80
N ARG A 40 -7.68 3.34 17.54
CA ARG A 40 -8.60 3.10 16.43
C ARG A 40 -8.04 2.04 15.49
N PHE A 41 -8.93 1.42 14.71
CA PHE A 41 -8.50 0.54 13.63
C PHE A 41 -7.96 1.38 12.47
N THR A 42 -6.80 0.98 11.92
CA THR A 42 -6.19 1.58 10.73
C THR A 42 -5.65 0.46 9.85
N LYS A 43 -5.78 0.61 8.53
CA LYS A 43 -5.38 -0.43 7.55
C LYS A 43 -3.95 -0.18 7.02
N ASP A 44 -3.37 0.98 7.32
CA ASP A 44 -2.16 1.54 6.75
C ASP A 44 -1.19 2.06 7.83
N VAL A 45 0.05 2.29 7.43
CA VAL A 45 1.12 2.87 8.26
C VAL A 45 1.76 4.02 7.52
N ASP A 46 1.83 5.18 8.16
CA ASP A 46 2.46 6.37 7.61
C ASP A 46 3.80 6.65 8.30
N LEU A 47 4.82 6.91 7.49
CA LEU A 47 6.17 7.26 7.94
C LEU A 47 6.63 8.56 7.28
N VAL A 48 7.24 9.45 8.07
CA VAL A 48 8.08 10.54 7.54
C VAL A 48 9.52 10.07 7.58
N VAL A 49 10.21 10.07 6.43
CA VAL A 49 11.60 9.62 6.29
C VAL A 49 12.48 10.81 5.90
N GLN A 50 13.58 11.02 6.62
CA GLN A 50 14.52 12.10 6.34
C GLN A 50 15.60 11.65 5.35
N LEU A 51 15.39 11.96 4.07
CA LEU A 51 16.36 11.68 3.01
C LEU A 51 17.30 12.88 2.79
N ARG A 52 18.60 12.65 3.01
CA ARG A 52 19.67 13.57 2.59
C ARG A 52 20.13 13.20 1.18
N PRO A 53 20.60 14.14 0.34
CA PRO A 53 21.08 13.82 -1.01
C PRO A 53 22.12 12.68 -1.04
N SER A 54 22.97 12.59 -0.02
CA SER A 54 23.99 11.55 0.11
C SER A 54 23.44 10.14 0.32
N VAL A 55 22.20 9.98 0.80
CA VAL A 55 21.59 8.67 1.09
C VAL A 55 20.55 8.24 0.07
N VAL A 56 20.17 9.10 -0.89
CA VAL A 56 19.11 8.78 -1.88
C VAL A 56 19.45 7.52 -2.69
N GLN A 57 20.67 7.43 -3.23
CA GLN A 57 21.08 6.26 -4.01
C GLN A 57 21.08 4.97 -3.16
N LYS A 58 21.43 5.09 -1.88
CA LYS A 58 21.42 3.95 -0.95
C LYS A 58 19.99 3.57 -0.57
N PHE A 59 19.12 4.55 -0.40
CA PHE A 59 17.70 4.36 -0.13
C PHE A 59 17.02 3.52 -1.22
N THR A 60 17.29 3.82 -2.50
CA THR A 60 16.74 3.03 -3.63
C THR A 60 17.32 1.61 -3.70
N GLN A 61 18.48 1.35 -3.11
CA GLN A 61 19.09 0.01 -3.05
C GLN A 61 18.52 -0.83 -1.91
N ILE A 62 18.24 -0.22 -0.76
CA ILE A 62 17.65 -0.93 0.39
C ILE A 62 16.13 -1.12 0.24
N PHE A 63 15.47 -0.28 -0.59
CA PHE A 63 14.05 -0.36 -0.95
C PHE A 63 13.89 -0.46 -2.47
N PRO A 64 14.25 -1.59 -3.09
CA PRO A 64 13.98 -1.81 -4.51
C PRO A 64 12.47 -1.80 -4.75
N ILE A 65 12.01 -1.00 -5.71
CA ILE A 65 10.59 -0.68 -5.88
C ILE A 65 9.75 -1.93 -6.17
N GLU A 66 10.34 -2.93 -6.80
CA GLU A 66 9.72 -4.20 -7.17
C GLU A 66 9.34 -5.05 -5.95
N ASP A 67 10.02 -4.86 -4.82
CA ASP A 67 9.74 -5.58 -3.57
C ASP A 67 8.60 -4.91 -2.77
N TYR A 68 8.28 -3.64 -3.05
CA TYR A 68 7.33 -2.83 -2.26
C TYR A 68 6.10 -2.38 -3.05
N ILE A 69 6.04 -2.63 -4.37
CA ILE A 69 4.86 -2.36 -5.19
C ILE A 69 4.14 -3.67 -5.47
N ALA A 70 2.89 -3.76 -5.01
CA ALA A 70 2.03 -4.88 -5.30
C ALA A 70 1.67 -4.95 -6.81
N ALA A 71 1.36 -6.16 -7.28
CA ALA A 71 0.85 -6.35 -8.64
C ALA A 71 -0.39 -5.46 -8.89
N PRO A 72 -0.60 -4.96 -10.13
CA PRO A 72 -1.71 -4.06 -10.46
C PRO A 72 -3.07 -4.56 -9.98
N GLU A 73 -3.33 -5.87 -10.11
CA GLU A 73 -4.57 -6.53 -9.68
C GLU A 73 -4.82 -6.31 -8.18
N ASN A 74 -3.79 -6.48 -7.35
CA ASN A 74 -3.90 -6.32 -5.91
C ASN A 74 -4.15 -4.85 -5.54
N ILE A 75 -3.54 -3.91 -6.27
CA ILE A 75 -3.80 -2.48 -6.10
C ILE A 75 -5.26 -2.15 -6.47
N ILE A 76 -5.76 -2.69 -7.59
CA ILE A 76 -7.15 -2.52 -8.05
C ILE A 76 -8.13 -3.07 -7.02
N LEU A 77 -7.96 -4.33 -6.60
CA LEU A 77 -8.80 -4.98 -5.59
C LEU A 77 -8.84 -4.16 -4.29
N LYS A 78 -7.69 -3.62 -3.88
CA LYS A 78 -7.62 -2.80 -2.67
C LYS A 78 -8.31 -1.45 -2.82
N LYS A 79 -8.20 -0.81 -3.99
CA LYS A 79 -8.92 0.45 -4.28
C LYS A 79 -10.43 0.25 -4.36
N LEU A 80 -10.90 -0.90 -4.87
CA LEU A 80 -12.32 -1.26 -4.83
C LEU A 80 -12.81 -1.44 -3.38
N ASP A 81 -12.04 -2.12 -2.52
CA ASP A 81 -12.34 -2.24 -1.07
C ASP A 81 -12.42 -0.87 -0.40
N TYR A 82 -11.48 0.04 -0.69
CA TYR A 82 -11.53 1.40 -0.15
C TYR A 82 -12.70 2.22 -0.70
N TYR A 83 -13.06 2.07 -1.97
CA TYR A 83 -14.23 2.72 -2.54
C TYR A 83 -15.53 2.23 -1.90
N ARG A 84 -15.65 0.93 -1.62
CA ARG A 84 -16.80 0.36 -0.90
C ARG A 84 -17.01 1.04 0.46
N ASP A 85 -15.93 1.24 1.20
CA ASP A 85 -15.98 1.82 2.55
C ASP A 85 -16.17 3.35 2.54
N GLY A 86 -15.58 4.06 1.58
CA GLY A 86 -15.47 5.53 1.60
C GLY A 86 -16.16 6.29 0.48
N ALA A 87 -16.64 5.61 -0.56
CA ALA A 87 -17.29 6.17 -1.76
C ALA A 87 -16.50 7.31 -2.45
N ALA A 88 -15.18 7.38 -2.25
CA ALA A 88 -14.35 8.43 -2.83
C ALA A 88 -14.01 8.12 -4.29
N GLU A 89 -14.61 8.89 -5.21
CA GLU A 89 -14.51 8.69 -6.67
C GLU A 89 -13.07 8.63 -7.22
N LYS A 90 -12.11 9.27 -6.54
CA LYS A 90 -10.67 9.18 -6.88
C LYS A 90 -10.20 7.72 -7.00
N HIS A 91 -10.74 6.80 -6.22
CA HIS A 91 -10.37 5.39 -6.29
C HIS A 91 -10.77 4.75 -7.62
N LEU A 92 -11.94 5.10 -8.17
CA LEU A 92 -12.39 4.60 -9.47
C LEU A 92 -11.54 5.20 -10.60
N THR A 93 -11.20 6.50 -10.52
CA THR A 93 -10.29 7.14 -11.47
C THR A 93 -8.94 6.44 -11.50
N ASP A 94 -8.31 6.23 -10.33
CA ASP A 94 -7.02 5.54 -10.22
C ASP A 94 -7.08 4.12 -10.82
N ILE A 95 -8.17 3.37 -10.59
CA ILE A 95 -8.34 2.02 -11.15
C ILE A 95 -8.35 2.05 -12.68
N ARG A 96 -9.07 3.00 -13.29
CA ARG A 96 -9.11 3.16 -14.75
C ARG A 96 -7.74 3.49 -15.32
N GLU A 97 -6.99 4.34 -14.65
CA GLU A 97 -5.62 4.70 -15.07
C GLU A 97 -4.67 3.49 -14.98
N ILE A 98 -4.77 2.69 -13.92
CA ILE A 98 -3.97 1.45 -13.78
C ILE A 98 -4.31 0.47 -14.90
N LEU A 99 -5.60 0.23 -15.17
CA LEU A 99 -6.04 -0.66 -16.24
C LEU A 99 -5.54 -0.20 -17.62
N ALA A 100 -5.52 1.11 -17.87
CA ALA A 100 -5.00 1.65 -19.13
C ALA A 100 -3.48 1.59 -19.24
N GLY A 101 -2.76 1.65 -18.12
CA GLY A 101 -1.30 1.76 -18.07
C GLY A 101 -0.54 0.47 -17.80
N SER A 102 -1.21 -0.64 -17.52
CA SER A 102 -0.57 -1.90 -17.11
C SER A 102 -1.21 -3.13 -17.76
N GLN A 103 -0.42 -4.21 -17.84
CA GLN A 103 -0.94 -5.54 -18.18
C GLN A 103 -1.50 -6.16 -16.90
N VAL A 104 -2.71 -6.71 -16.99
CA VAL A 104 -3.45 -7.28 -15.86
C VAL A 104 -3.85 -8.70 -16.22
N ASP A 105 -3.69 -9.62 -15.29
CA ASP A 105 -4.30 -10.95 -15.34
C ASP A 105 -5.80 -10.83 -15.03
N ASP A 106 -6.60 -10.77 -16.09
CA ASP A 106 -8.06 -10.66 -16.01
C ASP A 106 -8.70 -11.85 -15.27
N GLU A 107 -8.15 -13.07 -15.42
CA GLU A 107 -8.70 -14.26 -14.77
C GLU A 107 -8.50 -14.19 -13.25
N TYR A 108 -7.29 -13.83 -12.81
CA TYR A 108 -6.99 -13.59 -11.41
C TYR A 108 -7.84 -12.46 -10.82
N LEU A 109 -7.94 -11.33 -11.54
CA LEU A 109 -8.67 -10.16 -11.08
C LEU A 109 -10.16 -10.49 -10.90
N GLN A 110 -10.80 -11.11 -11.91
CA GLN A 110 -12.21 -11.51 -11.81
C GLN A 110 -12.45 -12.51 -10.68
N LEU A 111 -11.61 -13.54 -10.54
CA LEU A 111 -11.69 -14.52 -9.46
C LEU A 111 -11.74 -13.84 -8.07
N TRP A 112 -10.88 -12.86 -7.84
CA TRP A 112 -10.81 -12.17 -6.55
C TRP A 112 -11.88 -11.10 -6.36
N ILE A 113 -12.34 -10.44 -7.42
CA ILE A 113 -13.53 -9.58 -7.37
C ILE A 113 -14.73 -10.39 -6.87
N GLU A 114 -14.92 -11.63 -7.38
CA GLU A 114 -15.99 -12.50 -6.90
C GLU A 114 -15.81 -12.89 -5.43
N LYS A 115 -14.62 -13.39 -5.08
CA LYS A 115 -14.33 -13.88 -3.72
C LYS A 115 -14.46 -12.79 -2.65
N LEU A 116 -14.12 -11.55 -2.97
CA LEU A 116 -14.19 -10.41 -2.05
C LEU A 116 -15.55 -9.70 -2.08
N GLY A 117 -16.47 -10.14 -2.95
CA GLY A 117 -17.80 -9.55 -3.10
C GLY A 117 -17.77 -8.12 -3.66
N LEU A 118 -16.81 -7.81 -4.54
CA LEU A 118 -16.57 -6.45 -5.07
C LEU A 118 -17.26 -6.19 -6.42
N LYS A 119 -18.22 -7.04 -6.83
CA LYS A 119 -18.88 -6.95 -8.14
C LYS A 119 -19.64 -5.63 -8.33
N ALA A 120 -20.25 -5.11 -7.27
CA ALA A 120 -21.04 -3.87 -7.33
C ALA A 120 -20.15 -2.65 -7.57
N GLU A 121 -18.97 -2.62 -6.94
CA GLU A 121 -17.97 -1.58 -7.10
C GLU A 121 -17.27 -1.69 -8.45
N TRP A 122 -16.95 -2.91 -8.87
CA TRP A 122 -16.35 -3.16 -10.18
C TRP A 122 -17.26 -2.71 -11.34
N GLY A 123 -18.57 -2.89 -11.22
CA GLY A 123 -19.54 -2.42 -12.21
C GLY A 123 -19.60 -0.89 -12.38
N LYS A 124 -18.89 -0.13 -11.55
CA LYS A 124 -18.76 1.34 -11.65
C LYS A 124 -17.47 1.79 -12.34
N ILE A 125 -16.56 0.88 -12.65
CA ILE A 125 -15.34 1.15 -13.42
C ILE A 125 -15.69 1.27 -14.89
#